data_AF-A0A7W0TFY8-F1
#
_entry.id   AF-A0A7W0TFY8-F1
#
_cell.length_a   1.000
_cell.length_b   1.000
_cell.length_c   1.000
_cell.angle_alpha   90.00
_cell.angle_beta   90.00
_cell.angle_gamma   90.00
#
_symmetry.space_group_name_H-M   'P 1'
#
loop_
_entity.id
_entity.type
_entity.pdbx_description
1 polymer ?
#
loop_
_entity_poly.entity_id
_entity_poly.type
_entity_poly.pdbx_seq_one_letter_code
_entity_poly.pdbx_strand_id
1 'polypeptide(L)'
;MVGTRDIRTNQQDISCDVCGRTLLRGERAEPFLAGGSRRQVCELCTARAQQEGWIRESGADELTLRSSRHEGRGRIVDRLRARRERAREVSDAQSAQELAETGAHFDSAPGRASDTARPEVPRSPRQVRAVPTNAELKMQRALEVFNASDHVRTVGGVARSLGAPAVSVRPLAERPSVVTITVMWELSWYRFEVDLSDEGSGVRREAQGAELGELADDEHVVNAAADERGGLHLAAPAA
;
A
#
# COMPACT_ATOMS: atom_id res chain seq x y z
N MET A 1 10.05 -29.47 46.62
CA MET A 1 10.62 -28.42 45.74
C MET A 1 9.68 -28.30 44.55
N VAL A 2 8.77 -27.33 44.56
CA VAL A 2 7.78 -27.15 43.47
C VAL A 2 8.47 -26.39 42.34
N GLY A 3 8.68 -27.06 41.20
CA GLY A 3 9.19 -26.42 40.01
C GLY A 3 8.16 -25.46 39.44
N THR A 4 8.57 -24.22 39.19
CA THR A 4 7.75 -23.19 38.53
C THR A 4 7.44 -23.64 37.10
N ARG A 5 6.17 -23.90 36.82
CA ARG A 5 5.70 -24.22 35.47
C ARG A 5 5.70 -22.94 34.64
N ASP A 6 6.55 -22.92 33.63
CA ASP A 6 6.69 -21.80 32.71
C ASP A 6 5.42 -21.63 31.86
N ILE A 7 4.77 -20.47 31.96
CA ILE A 7 3.55 -20.16 31.20
C ILE A 7 3.99 -19.64 29.83
N ARG A 8 4.22 -20.56 28.89
CA ARG A 8 4.44 -20.20 27.48
C ARG A 8 3.11 -19.84 26.82
N THR A 9 2.86 -18.56 26.61
CA THR A 9 1.77 -18.08 25.75
C THR A 9 2.23 -18.16 24.29
N ASN A 10 1.79 -19.21 23.59
CA ASN A 10 1.96 -19.34 22.13
C ASN A 10 0.97 -18.40 21.42
N GLN A 11 1.17 -17.09 21.53
CA GLN A 11 0.36 -16.08 20.87
C GLN A 11 1.18 -15.41 19.77
N GLN A 12 0.62 -15.35 18.57
CA GLN A 12 1.24 -14.64 17.45
C GLN A 12 0.89 -13.16 17.56
N ASP A 13 1.90 -12.31 17.61
CA ASP A 13 1.74 -10.86 17.60
C ASP A 13 1.36 -10.40 16.19
N ILE A 14 0.06 -10.25 15.94
CA ILE A 14 -0.48 -9.77 14.66
C ILE A 14 -0.66 -8.26 14.74
N SER A 15 -0.04 -7.51 13.85
CA SER A 15 -0.23 -6.06 13.71
C SER A 15 -1.20 -5.73 12.59
N CYS A 16 -2.03 -4.71 12.79
CA CYS A 16 -2.93 -4.19 11.77
C CYS A 16 -2.13 -3.39 10.74
N ASP A 17 -2.23 -3.73 9.45
CA ASP A 17 -1.54 -3.02 8.36
C ASP A 17 -2.11 -1.61 8.09
N VAL A 18 -3.30 -1.27 8.60
CA VAL A 18 -3.92 0.06 8.42
C VAL A 18 -3.52 1.03 9.53
N CYS A 19 -3.63 0.61 10.81
CA CYS A 19 -3.38 1.48 11.96
C CYS A 19 -2.11 1.14 12.76
N GLY A 20 -1.44 0.04 12.44
CA GLY A 20 -0.19 -0.37 13.09
C GLY A 20 -0.33 -0.89 14.52
N ARG A 21 -1.55 -1.06 15.04
CA ARG A 21 -1.79 -1.61 16.39
C ARG A 21 -1.62 -3.13 16.39
N THR A 22 -0.95 -3.67 17.42
CA THR A 22 -0.92 -5.10 17.70
C THR A 22 -2.28 -5.55 18.26
N LEU A 23 -2.88 -6.56 17.64
CA LEU A 23 -4.18 -7.08 18.04
C LEU A 23 -4.07 -7.79 19.39
N LEU A 24 -4.98 -7.44 20.29
CA LEU A 24 -5.04 -8.06 21.62
C LEU A 24 -5.75 -9.41 21.57
N ARG A 25 -5.65 -10.17 22.67
CA ARG A 25 -6.32 -11.47 22.80
C ARG A 25 -7.84 -11.35 22.61
N GLY A 26 -8.35 -12.00 21.57
CA GLY A 26 -9.78 -12.00 21.22
C GLY A 26 -10.17 -10.99 20.14
N GLU A 27 -9.26 -10.08 19.76
CA GLU A 27 -9.45 -9.21 18.59
C GLU A 27 -9.20 -10.02 17.31
N ARG A 28 -10.14 -9.97 16.36
CA ARG A 28 -10.02 -10.70 15.08
C ARG A 28 -9.33 -9.83 14.04
N ALA A 29 -8.35 -10.43 13.35
CA ALA A 29 -7.77 -9.86 12.14
C ALA A 29 -8.59 -10.31 10.93
N GLU A 30 -9.06 -9.34 10.14
CA GLU A 30 -9.72 -9.58 8.86
C GLU A 30 -8.67 -9.53 7.74
N PRO A 31 -8.57 -10.56 6.88
CA PRO A 31 -7.64 -10.57 5.78
C PRO A 31 -8.15 -9.72 4.60
N PHE A 32 -7.28 -8.84 4.12
CA PHE A 32 -7.50 -8.00 2.94
C PHE A 32 -6.38 -8.20 1.93
N LEU A 33 -6.68 -7.91 0.66
CA LEU A 33 -5.72 -7.87 -0.43
C LEU A 33 -5.49 -6.42 -0.85
N ALA A 34 -4.24 -5.98 -0.74
CA ALA A 34 -3.76 -4.67 -1.18
C ALA A 34 -2.55 -4.87 -2.09
N GLY A 35 -2.62 -4.41 -3.35
CA GLY A 35 -1.54 -4.59 -4.31
C GLY A 35 -1.12 -6.06 -4.52
N GLY A 36 -2.05 -7.00 -4.40
CA GLY A 36 -1.80 -8.45 -4.53
C GLY A 36 -1.14 -9.11 -3.31
N SER A 37 -0.90 -8.37 -2.22
CA SER A 37 -0.36 -8.92 -0.97
C SER A 37 -1.46 -9.02 0.09
N ARG A 38 -1.40 -10.08 0.90
CA ARG A 38 -2.28 -10.26 2.06
C ARG A 38 -1.89 -9.30 3.17
N ARG A 39 -2.90 -8.64 3.74
CA ARG A 39 -2.80 -7.67 4.83
C ARG A 39 -3.78 -8.04 5.93
N GLN A 40 -3.39 -7.88 7.18
CA GLN A 40 -4.22 -8.12 8.36
C GLN A 40 -4.81 -6.80 8.85
N VAL A 41 -6.13 -6.72 8.95
CA VAL A 41 -6.83 -5.49 9.32
C VAL A 41 -7.66 -5.74 10.57
N CYS A 42 -7.51 -4.92 11.62
CA CYS A 42 -8.38 -5.04 12.79
C CYS A 42 -9.84 -4.66 12.45
N GLU A 43 -10.80 -5.14 13.24
CA GLU A 43 -12.23 -4.91 13.00
C GLU A 43 -12.58 -3.42 12.81
N LEU A 44 -11.91 -2.54 13.55
CA LEU A 44 -12.12 -1.09 13.50
C LEU A 44 -11.63 -0.44 12.20
N CYS A 45 -10.67 -1.05 11.51
CA CYS A 45 -10.05 -0.48 10.31
C CYS A 45 -10.62 -1.04 9.00
N THR A 46 -11.62 -1.92 9.08
CA THR A 46 -12.23 -2.57 7.90
C THR A 46 -12.84 -1.58 6.90
N ALA A 47 -13.55 -0.55 7.39
CA ALA A 47 -14.13 0.49 6.53
C ALA A 47 -13.06 1.34 5.82
N ARG A 48 -11.95 1.61 6.51
CA ARG A 48 -10.83 2.38 5.96
C ARG A 48 -10.08 1.59 4.88
N ALA A 49 -9.80 0.31 5.13
CA ALA A 49 -9.21 -0.57 4.13
C ALA A 49 -10.06 -0.62 2.83
N GLN A 50 -11.40 -0.65 2.96
CA GLN A 50 -12.29 -0.60 1.79
C GLN A 50 -12.22 0.72 1.02
N GLN A 51 -12.11 1.86 1.72
CA GLN A 51 -11.99 3.18 1.08
C GLN A 51 -10.65 3.33 0.33
N GLU A 52 -9.59 2.69 0.82
CA GLU A 52 -8.30 2.58 0.13
C GLU A 52 -8.32 1.58 -1.04
N GLY A 53 -9.48 0.99 -1.33
CA GLY A 53 -9.67 0.03 -2.41
C GLY A 53 -9.15 -1.37 -2.12
N TRP A 54 -8.87 -1.71 -0.85
CA TRP A 54 -8.45 -3.05 -0.49
C TRP A 54 -9.63 -4.01 -0.60
N ILE A 55 -9.36 -5.20 -1.15
CA ILE A 55 -10.39 -6.20 -1.40
C ILE A 55 -10.40 -7.17 -0.22
N ARG A 56 -11.54 -7.28 0.49
CA ARG A 56 -11.70 -8.30 1.55
C ARG A 56 -11.64 -9.69 0.91
N GLU A 57 -10.87 -10.62 1.46
CA GLU A 57 -10.76 -11.97 0.87
C GLU A 57 -12.12 -12.70 0.75
N SER A 58 -13.06 -12.43 1.66
CA SER A 58 -14.43 -12.96 1.57
C SER A 58 -15.21 -12.46 0.33
N GLY A 59 -14.86 -11.28 -0.19
CA GLY A 59 -15.40 -10.72 -1.44
C GLY A 59 -14.53 -11.01 -2.65
N ALA A 60 -13.25 -11.33 -2.45
CA ALA A 60 -12.35 -11.76 -3.51
C ALA A 60 -12.83 -13.07 -4.12
N ASP A 61 -13.33 -14.02 -3.31
CA ASP A 61 -13.98 -15.23 -3.84
C ASP A 61 -15.19 -14.88 -4.72
N GLU A 62 -16.01 -13.89 -4.35
CA GLU A 62 -17.17 -13.48 -5.17
C GLU A 62 -16.76 -12.74 -6.46
N LEU A 63 -15.68 -11.95 -6.46
CA LEU A 63 -15.14 -11.34 -7.70
C LEU A 63 -14.46 -12.36 -8.61
N THR A 64 -13.76 -13.35 -8.05
CA THR A 64 -13.16 -14.46 -8.82
C THR A 64 -14.25 -15.39 -9.37
N LEU A 65 -15.36 -15.56 -8.65
CA LEU A 65 -16.56 -16.27 -9.10
C LEU A 65 -17.39 -15.48 -10.14
N ARG A 66 -17.39 -14.14 -10.10
CA ARG A 66 -18.02 -13.30 -11.14
C ARG A 66 -17.16 -13.24 -12.41
N SER A 67 -15.84 -13.28 -12.28
CA SER A 67 -14.92 -13.39 -13.42
C SER A 67 -15.04 -14.74 -14.15
N SER A 68 -15.33 -15.83 -13.43
CA SER A 68 -15.55 -17.16 -14.03
C SER A 68 -16.98 -17.41 -14.52
N ARG A 69 -17.96 -16.58 -14.14
CA ARG A 69 -19.36 -16.68 -14.61
C ARG A 69 -19.69 -15.79 -15.81
N HIS A 70 -18.78 -14.92 -16.25
CA HIS A 70 -18.96 -14.14 -17.49
C HIS A 70 -18.55 -14.90 -18.76
N GLU A 71 -18.58 -16.24 -18.74
CA GLU A 71 -18.43 -17.08 -19.94
C GLU A 71 -19.72 -17.83 -20.32
N GLY A 72 -20.84 -17.56 -19.61
CA GLY A 72 -22.03 -18.41 -19.66
C GLY A 72 -23.34 -17.83 -20.21
N ARG A 73 -23.49 -16.51 -20.43
CA ARG A 73 -24.81 -15.90 -20.74
C ARG A 73 -24.87 -14.95 -21.95
N GLY A 74 -23.91 -15.02 -22.88
CA GLY A 74 -23.93 -14.27 -24.16
C GLY A 74 -24.57 -15.00 -25.36
N ARG A 75 -24.88 -16.30 -25.25
CA ARG A 75 -25.12 -17.22 -26.39
C ARG A 75 -26.31 -16.92 -27.33
N ILE A 76 -27.16 -15.93 -27.03
CA ILE A 76 -28.29 -15.56 -27.92
C ILE A 76 -28.02 -14.25 -28.67
N VAL A 77 -27.40 -13.26 -28.02
CA VAL A 77 -27.08 -11.97 -28.65
C VAL A 77 -25.85 -12.07 -29.55
N ASP A 78 -24.88 -12.91 -29.16
CA ASP A 78 -23.71 -13.24 -29.99
C ASP A 78 -24.08 -14.03 -31.25
N ARG A 79 -25.20 -14.77 -31.27
CA ARG A 79 -25.66 -15.50 -32.47
C ARG A 79 -26.19 -14.58 -33.56
N LEU A 80 -26.76 -13.43 -33.19
CA LEU A 80 -27.22 -12.39 -34.12
C LEU A 80 -26.05 -11.53 -34.61
N ARG A 81 -25.05 -11.28 -33.75
CA ARG A 81 -23.80 -10.60 -34.13
C ARG A 81 -22.94 -11.47 -35.07
N ALA A 82 -22.80 -12.76 -34.76
CA ALA A 82 -22.13 -13.76 -35.62
C ALA A 82 -22.84 -14.02 -36.95
N ARG A 83 -24.15 -13.73 -37.07
CA ARG A 83 -24.89 -13.79 -38.35
C ARG A 83 -24.64 -12.55 -39.21
N ARG A 84 -24.43 -11.38 -38.59
CA ARG A 84 -24.04 -10.13 -39.26
C ARG A 84 -22.55 -10.13 -39.65
N GLU A 85 -21.69 -10.74 -38.84
CA GLU A 85 -20.27 -10.94 -39.13
C GLU A 85 -20.08 -11.98 -40.23
N ARG A 86 -20.83 -13.11 -40.22
CA ARG A 86 -20.84 -14.06 -41.35
C ARG A 86 -21.27 -13.47 -42.69
N ALA A 87 -22.15 -12.47 -42.70
CA ALA A 87 -22.54 -11.78 -43.93
C ALA A 87 -21.45 -10.83 -44.47
N ARG A 88 -20.54 -10.35 -43.60
CA ARG A 88 -19.35 -9.58 -43.97
C ARG A 88 -18.20 -10.51 -44.38
N GLU A 89 -18.02 -11.63 -43.69
CA GLU A 89 -17.04 -12.68 -44.02
C GLU A 89 -17.30 -13.32 -45.39
N VAL A 90 -18.55 -13.43 -45.85
CA VAL A 90 -18.85 -13.91 -47.22
C VAL A 90 -18.42 -12.89 -48.29
N SER A 91 -18.45 -11.59 -47.98
CA SER A 91 -17.96 -10.53 -48.86
C SER A 91 -16.42 -10.49 -48.89
N ASP A 92 -15.77 -10.69 -47.74
CA ASP A 92 -14.30 -10.75 -47.64
C ASP A 92 -13.74 -12.07 -48.21
N ALA A 93 -14.50 -13.18 -48.14
CA ALA A 93 -14.14 -14.46 -48.75
C ALA A 93 -14.16 -14.41 -50.28
N GLN A 94 -15.05 -13.63 -50.89
CA GLN A 94 -15.04 -13.39 -52.34
C GLN A 94 -13.81 -12.60 -52.79
N SER A 95 -13.33 -11.65 -51.97
CA SER A 95 -12.10 -10.89 -52.23
C SER A 95 -10.81 -11.66 -51.90
N ALA A 96 -10.85 -12.60 -50.96
CA ALA A 96 -9.71 -13.46 -50.63
C ALA A 96 -9.51 -14.63 -51.62
N GLN A 97 -10.58 -15.07 -52.29
CA GLN A 97 -10.52 -16.10 -53.33
C GLN A 97 -9.76 -15.63 -54.59
N GLU A 98 -9.64 -14.30 -54.79
CA GLU A 98 -8.83 -13.66 -55.84
C GLU A 98 -7.32 -13.59 -55.46
N LEU A 99 -6.97 -13.74 -54.19
CA LEU A 99 -5.59 -13.67 -53.66
C LEU A 99 -4.97 -15.04 -53.36
N ALA A 100 -5.72 -16.13 -53.55
CA ALA A 100 -5.33 -17.50 -53.21
C ALA A 100 -5.08 -18.41 -54.44
N GLU A 101 -4.80 -17.83 -55.61
CA GLU A 101 -4.18 -18.53 -56.76
C GLU A 101 -2.68 -18.81 -56.56
N THR A 102 -2.07 -18.30 -55.49
CA THR A 102 -0.67 -18.58 -55.15
C THR A 102 -0.60 -19.60 -54.02
N GLY A 103 -0.56 -20.88 -54.40
CA GLY A 103 -0.57 -22.01 -53.49
C GLY A 103 0.70 -22.16 -52.63
N ALA A 104 0.56 -22.83 -51.49
CA ALA A 104 1.14 -24.14 -51.22
C ALA A 104 0.91 -24.55 -49.75
N HIS A 105 0.47 -25.80 -49.58
CA HIS A 105 0.30 -26.53 -48.34
C HIS A 105 1.61 -26.66 -47.53
N PHE A 106 1.54 -26.76 -46.20
CA PHE A 106 1.81 -28.04 -45.52
C PHE A 106 1.41 -28.07 -44.04
N ASP A 107 1.13 -29.30 -43.64
CA ASP A 107 0.53 -29.90 -42.45
C ASP A 107 1.39 -29.84 -41.18
N SER A 108 0.75 -29.78 -40.00
CA SER A 108 0.95 -30.71 -38.86
C SER A 108 0.58 -30.12 -37.48
N ALA A 109 -0.13 -30.94 -36.69
CA ALA A 109 -0.64 -30.67 -35.34
C ALA A 109 0.38 -31.02 -34.21
N PRO A 110 0.01 -31.02 -32.90
CA PRO A 110 0.45 -30.03 -31.92
C PRO A 110 1.49 -30.56 -30.90
N GLY A 111 2.41 -29.68 -30.49
CA GLY A 111 3.40 -29.92 -29.43
C GLY A 111 3.01 -29.28 -28.09
N ARG A 112 3.14 -30.05 -27.01
CA ARG A 112 2.88 -29.70 -25.61
C ARG A 112 3.85 -28.64 -25.06
N ALA A 113 3.26 -27.76 -24.25
CA ALA A 113 3.76 -27.12 -23.02
C ALA A 113 5.12 -26.39 -23.02
N SER A 114 5.06 -25.07 -22.80
CA SER A 114 6.05 -24.35 -21.97
C SER A 114 5.43 -23.09 -21.36
N ASP A 115 5.50 -23.03 -20.04
CA ASP A 115 5.67 -21.84 -19.18
C ASP A 115 4.94 -20.55 -19.57
N THR A 116 3.73 -20.38 -19.04
CA THR A 116 3.08 -19.05 -19.03
C THR A 116 3.67 -18.23 -17.88
N ALA A 117 4.54 -17.31 -18.26
CA ALA A 117 5.02 -16.22 -17.44
C ALA A 117 3.88 -15.60 -16.61
N ARG A 118 4.12 -15.47 -15.30
CA ARG A 118 3.23 -14.77 -14.37
C ARG A 118 2.92 -13.38 -14.93
N PRO A 119 1.65 -12.99 -15.11
CA PRO A 119 1.31 -11.66 -15.61
C PRO A 119 1.86 -10.61 -14.66
N GLU A 120 2.77 -9.77 -15.16
CA GLU A 120 3.32 -8.64 -14.42
C GLU A 120 2.18 -7.63 -14.20
N VAL A 121 1.80 -7.44 -12.93
CA VAL A 121 0.75 -6.50 -12.55
C VAL A 121 1.12 -5.11 -13.10
N PRO A 122 0.21 -4.41 -13.81
CA PRO A 122 0.49 -3.06 -14.29
C PRO A 122 0.79 -2.18 -13.09
N ARG A 123 2.05 -1.74 -12.96
CA ARG A 123 2.46 -0.77 -11.94
C ARG A 123 1.68 0.50 -12.23
N SER A 124 0.84 0.94 -11.29
CA SER A 124 0.13 2.21 -11.34
C SER A 124 1.11 3.31 -11.75
N PRO A 125 0.75 4.25 -12.65
CA PRO A 125 1.67 5.28 -13.09
C PRO A 125 2.12 6.09 -11.88
N ARG A 126 3.37 5.87 -11.46
CA ARG A 126 4.04 6.65 -10.42
C ARG A 126 4.06 8.08 -10.93
N GLN A 127 3.18 8.93 -10.42
CA GLN A 127 3.17 10.34 -10.78
C GLN A 127 4.34 10.96 -10.00
N VAL A 128 5.53 10.86 -10.58
CA VAL A 128 6.78 11.38 -9.99
C VAL A 128 6.64 12.89 -9.91
N ARG A 129 6.30 13.38 -8.72
CA ARG A 129 6.36 14.80 -8.42
C ARG A 129 7.83 15.19 -8.30
N ALA A 130 8.20 16.34 -8.84
CA ALA A 130 9.57 16.84 -8.68
C ALA A 130 9.86 17.02 -7.18
N VAL A 131 10.80 16.22 -6.65
CA VAL A 131 11.25 16.34 -5.27
C VAL A 131 11.97 17.69 -5.14
N PRO A 132 11.58 18.55 -4.18
CA PRO A 132 12.28 19.82 -3.95
C PRO A 132 13.78 19.60 -3.71
N THR A 133 14.64 20.47 -4.23
CA THR A 133 16.10 20.35 -4.00
C THR A 133 16.53 20.95 -2.66
N ASN A 134 15.79 21.94 -2.15
CA ASN A 134 16.03 22.56 -0.85
C ASN A 134 15.56 21.64 0.29
N ALA A 135 16.44 21.40 1.28
CA ALA A 135 16.15 20.60 2.46
C ALA A 135 14.94 21.12 3.25
N GLU A 136 14.82 22.43 3.45
CA GLU A 136 13.70 23.05 4.17
C GLU A 136 12.36 22.75 3.49
N LEU A 137 12.31 22.88 2.16
CA LEU A 137 11.11 22.58 1.38
C LEU A 137 10.76 21.09 1.41
N LYS A 138 11.76 20.20 1.46
CA LYS A 138 11.50 18.76 1.65
C LYS A 138 10.88 18.49 3.02
N MET A 139 11.42 19.11 4.08
CA MET A 139 10.88 18.95 5.43
C MET A 139 9.44 19.48 5.51
N GLN A 140 9.19 20.68 4.99
CA GLN A 140 7.84 21.26 4.94
C GLN A 140 6.87 20.34 4.18
N ARG A 141 7.26 19.84 3.01
CA ARG A 141 6.41 18.94 2.23
C ARG A 141 6.16 17.62 2.93
N ALA A 142 7.17 17.05 3.60
CA ALA A 142 7.01 15.83 4.37
C ALA A 142 6.04 16.00 5.54
N LEU A 143 6.09 17.15 6.23
CA LEU A 143 5.12 17.48 7.28
C LEU A 143 3.70 17.62 6.74
N GLU A 144 3.51 18.19 5.54
CA GLU A 144 2.19 18.25 4.90
C GLU A 144 1.63 16.83 4.62
N VAL A 145 2.46 15.92 4.11
CA VAL A 145 2.05 14.52 3.89
C VAL A 145 1.77 13.82 5.23
N PHE A 146 2.60 14.06 6.25
CA PHE A 146 2.38 13.54 7.59
C PHE A 146 1.06 14.02 8.19
N ASN A 147 0.78 15.33 8.08
CA ASN A 147 -0.41 15.95 8.65
C ASN A 147 -1.71 15.52 7.95
N ALA A 148 -1.61 15.08 6.70
CA ALA A 148 -2.73 14.46 5.98
C ALA A 148 -2.95 12.99 6.34
N SER A 149 -2.02 12.37 7.09
CA SER A 149 -2.10 10.96 7.49
C SER A 149 -2.80 10.78 8.84
N ASP A 150 -3.26 9.55 9.10
CA ASP A 150 -3.87 9.20 10.39
C ASP A 150 -2.87 9.17 11.57
N HIS A 151 -1.56 9.27 11.31
CA HIS A 151 -0.54 9.31 12.38
C HIS A 151 -0.66 10.56 13.25
N VAL A 152 -1.27 11.64 12.76
CA VAL A 152 -1.62 12.84 13.55
C VAL A 152 -2.45 12.45 14.77
N ARG A 153 -3.44 11.57 14.62
CA ARG A 153 -4.28 11.12 15.73
C ARG A 153 -3.47 10.32 16.75
N THR A 154 -2.50 9.51 16.29
CA THR A 154 -1.61 8.75 17.18
C THR A 154 -0.76 9.71 18.00
N VAL A 155 -0.09 10.65 17.35
CA VAL A 155 0.74 11.67 18.03
C VAL A 155 -0.09 12.47 19.03
N GLY A 156 -1.26 12.99 18.61
CA GLY A 156 -2.15 13.74 19.50
C GLY A 156 -2.79 12.90 20.61
N GLY A 157 -2.93 11.59 20.40
CA GLY A 157 -3.36 10.66 21.44
C GLY A 157 -2.31 10.49 22.53
N VAL A 158 -1.06 10.24 22.14
CA VAL A 158 0.08 10.10 23.06
C VAL A 158 0.38 11.43 23.77
N ALA A 159 0.35 12.54 23.03
CA ALA A 159 0.61 13.87 23.57
C ALA A 159 -0.36 14.28 24.68
N ARG A 160 -1.61 13.78 24.66
CA ARG A 160 -2.58 14.02 25.74
C ARG A 160 -2.19 13.38 27.06
N SER A 161 -1.41 12.30 27.03
CA SER A 161 -0.96 11.59 28.24
C SER A 161 0.45 11.97 28.66
N LEU A 162 1.34 12.23 27.69
CA LEU A 162 2.77 12.48 27.93
C LEU A 162 3.21 13.95 27.73
N GLY A 163 2.29 14.83 27.33
CA GLY A 163 2.62 16.23 27.00
C GLY A 163 3.13 16.41 25.57
N ALA A 164 3.59 17.63 25.26
CA ALA A 164 4.10 17.95 23.93
C ALA A 164 5.41 17.19 23.62
N PRO A 165 5.52 16.50 22.47
CA PRO A 165 6.75 15.84 22.08
C PRO A 165 7.81 16.83 21.59
N ALA A 166 9.07 16.43 21.70
CA ALA A 166 10.15 16.95 20.88
C ALA A 166 10.06 16.31 19.48
N VAL A 167 10.29 17.08 18.41
CA VAL A 167 10.17 16.59 17.02
C VAL A 167 11.41 16.95 16.20
N SER A 168 11.97 15.95 15.54
CA SER A 168 13.05 16.09 14.58
C SER A 168 12.58 15.66 13.18
N VAL A 169 12.88 16.47 12.17
CA VAL A 169 12.53 16.22 10.77
C VAL A 169 13.82 16.33 9.95
N ARG A 170 14.18 15.28 9.21
CA ARG A 170 15.48 15.22 8.53
C ARG A 170 15.37 14.53 7.17
N PRO A 171 15.77 15.18 6.06
CA PRO A 171 15.97 14.50 4.79
C PRO A 171 17.14 13.52 4.88
N LEU A 172 16.97 12.30 4.37
CA LEU A 172 18.02 11.30 4.41
C LEU A 172 19.05 11.56 3.30
N ALA A 173 20.34 11.55 3.64
CA ALA A 173 21.41 11.80 2.67
C ALA A 173 21.52 10.69 1.61
N GLU A 174 21.35 9.43 2.02
CA GLU A 174 21.46 8.26 1.14
C GLU A 174 20.23 8.09 0.24
N ARG A 175 19.04 8.52 0.71
CA ARG A 175 17.78 8.51 -0.04
C ARG A 175 17.19 9.92 -0.07
N PRO A 176 17.59 10.78 -1.01
CA PRO A 176 17.27 12.21 -0.98
C PRO A 176 15.78 12.53 -1.20
N SER A 177 14.96 11.58 -1.61
CA SER A 177 13.50 11.71 -1.66
C SER A 177 12.82 11.36 -0.33
N VAL A 178 13.53 10.69 0.58
CA VAL A 178 12.98 10.22 1.85
C VAL A 178 13.28 11.24 2.94
N VAL A 179 12.26 11.56 3.73
CA VAL A 179 12.35 12.39 4.93
C VAL A 179 11.95 11.55 6.13
N THR A 180 12.80 11.55 7.15
CA THR A 180 12.53 10.94 8.44
C THR A 180 11.90 11.96 9.37
N ILE A 181 10.87 11.56 10.09
CA ILE A 181 10.22 12.34 11.15
C ILE A 181 10.30 11.51 12.43
N THR A 182 11.01 12.02 13.43
CA THR A 182 11.16 11.38 14.74
C THR A 182 10.42 12.20 15.78
N VAL A 183 9.45 11.57 16.45
CA VAL A 183 8.60 12.18 17.48
C VAL A 183 8.95 11.53 18.82
N MET A 184 9.31 12.36 19.80
CA MET A 184 10.01 11.92 21.01
C MET A 184 9.34 12.45 22.28
N TRP A 185 9.11 11.54 23.22
CA TRP A 185 8.78 11.79 24.62
C TRP A 185 9.85 11.15 25.51
N GLU A 186 9.88 11.52 26.79
CA GLU A 186 10.83 10.98 27.78
C GLU A 186 10.86 9.44 27.85
N LEU A 187 9.73 8.77 27.56
CA LEU A 187 9.54 7.32 27.71
C LEU A 187 9.17 6.59 26.41
N SER A 188 9.09 7.30 25.28
CA SER A 188 8.75 6.69 24.01
C SER A 188 9.18 7.56 22.84
N TRP A 189 9.53 6.91 21.73
CA TRP A 189 9.79 7.59 20.47
C TRP A 189 9.20 6.80 19.31
N TYR A 190 8.88 7.52 18.23
CA TYR A 190 8.39 6.96 16.97
C TYR A 190 9.15 7.57 15.82
N ARG A 191 9.57 6.72 14.86
CA ARG A 191 10.18 7.15 13.61
C ARG A 191 9.27 6.84 12.44
N PHE A 192 9.05 7.86 11.61
CA PHE A 192 8.26 7.78 10.40
C PHE A 192 9.13 8.13 9.20
N GLU A 193 8.85 7.48 8.08
CA GLU A 193 9.44 7.81 6.78
C GLU A 193 8.35 8.30 5.83
N VAL A 194 8.69 9.36 5.10
CA VAL A 194 7.90 9.91 4.01
C VAL A 194 8.75 9.89 2.74
N ASP A 195 8.32 9.15 1.72
CA ASP A 195 8.97 9.19 0.40
C ASP A 195 8.30 10.22 -0.51
N LEU A 196 8.95 11.36 -0.70
CA LEU A 196 8.45 12.45 -1.54
C LEU A 196 8.41 12.10 -3.04
N SER A 197 9.08 11.01 -3.46
CA SER A 197 8.98 10.54 -4.85
C SER A 197 7.70 9.76 -5.12
N ASP A 198 7.04 9.26 -4.07
CA ASP A 198 5.78 8.51 -4.10
C ASP A 198 4.88 8.93 -2.92
N GLU A 199 4.43 10.19 -2.93
CA GLU A 199 3.55 10.72 -1.89
C GLU A 199 2.24 9.91 -1.74
N GLY A 200 1.82 9.18 -2.80
CA GLY A 200 0.66 8.30 -2.78
C GLY A 200 0.85 7.05 -1.90
N SER A 201 2.10 6.67 -1.61
CA SER A 201 2.44 5.67 -0.61
C SER A 201 2.15 6.14 0.83
N GLY A 202 2.05 7.46 1.02
CA GLY A 202 1.76 8.08 2.31
C GLY A 202 2.93 8.00 3.28
N VAL A 203 2.63 7.95 4.57
CA VAL A 203 3.61 7.93 5.67
C VAL A 203 3.69 6.55 6.29
N ARG A 204 4.90 6.01 6.35
CA ARG A 204 5.19 4.71 6.95
C ARG A 204 5.84 4.88 8.32
N ARG A 205 5.32 4.21 9.35
CA ARG A 205 6.06 4.06 10.62
C ARG A 205 7.19 3.06 10.40
N GLU A 206 8.42 3.51 10.56
CA GLU A 206 9.62 2.72 10.34
C GLU A 206 10.06 2.01 11.63
N ALA A 207 10.07 2.72 12.76
CA ALA A 207 10.44 2.17 14.05
C ALA A 207 9.74 2.89 15.22
N GLN A 208 9.87 2.30 16.40
CA GLN A 208 9.47 2.89 17.67
C GLN A 208 10.33 2.28 18.79
N GLY A 209 10.47 2.99 19.89
CA GLY A 209 11.23 2.52 21.05
C GLY A 209 10.82 3.22 22.33
N ALA A 210 11.49 2.85 23.43
CA ALA A 210 11.16 3.31 24.78
C ALA A 210 12.27 4.16 25.41
N GLU A 211 13.47 4.15 24.83
CA GLU A 211 14.63 4.87 25.36
C GLU A 211 15.16 5.85 24.32
N LEU A 212 15.28 7.13 24.69
CA LEU A 212 15.81 8.15 23.78
C LEU A 212 17.26 7.87 23.37
N GLY A 213 18.03 7.13 24.17
CA GLY A 213 19.40 6.73 23.83
C GLY A 213 19.51 5.69 22.70
N GLU A 214 18.39 5.15 22.21
CA GLU A 214 18.35 4.29 21.01
C GLU A 214 18.43 5.09 19.70
N LEU A 215 18.19 6.41 19.78
CA LEU A 215 18.20 7.31 18.63
C LEU A 215 19.62 7.72 18.26
N ALA A 216 19.84 8.01 16.98
CA ALA A 216 21.10 8.60 16.55
C ALA A 216 21.21 10.05 17.06
N ASP A 217 22.44 10.52 17.33
CA ASP A 217 22.74 11.87 17.84
C ASP A 217 22.04 12.98 17.03
N ASP A 218 21.89 12.76 15.73
CA ASP A 218 21.33 13.73 14.81
C ASP A 218 19.79 13.79 14.87
N GLU A 219 19.12 12.72 15.30
CA GLU A 219 17.68 12.68 15.57
C GLU A 219 17.28 13.42 16.85
N HIS A 220 18.24 13.68 17.74
CA HIS A 220 17.99 14.52 18.94
C HIS A 220 17.89 16.01 18.63
N VAL A 221 18.25 16.44 17.41
CA VAL A 221 18.15 17.85 17.00
C VAL A 221 16.69 18.19 16.73
N VAL A 222 16.08 18.91 17.68
CA VAL A 222 14.69 19.37 17.60
C VAL A 222 14.58 20.56 16.65
N ASN A 223 13.80 20.42 15.59
CA ASN A 223 13.56 21.46 14.57
C ASN A 223 12.08 21.60 14.18
N ALA A 224 11.18 20.87 14.84
CA ALA A 224 9.75 20.93 14.63
C ALA A 224 9.01 20.81 15.97
N ALA A 225 7.71 21.13 15.95
CA ALA A 225 6.83 21.02 17.10
C ALA A 225 5.48 20.38 16.71
N ALA A 226 4.82 19.76 17.69
CA ALA A 226 3.47 19.26 17.55
C ALA A 226 2.44 20.23 18.16
N ASP A 227 1.28 20.36 17.53
CA ASP A 227 0.12 21.04 18.10
C ASP A 227 -0.71 20.13 19.03
N GLU A 228 -1.77 20.67 19.64
CA GLU A 228 -2.66 19.93 20.56
C GLU A 228 -3.38 18.73 19.91
N ARG A 229 -3.51 18.72 18.59
CA ARG A 229 -4.15 17.66 17.81
C ARG A 229 -3.15 16.61 17.30
N GLY A 230 -1.85 16.86 17.48
CA GLY A 230 -0.75 16.03 16.98
C GLY A 230 -0.26 16.41 15.59
N GLY A 231 -0.71 17.54 15.03
CA GLY A 231 -0.23 18.09 13.78
C GLY A 231 1.17 18.68 13.95
N LEU A 232 2.06 18.43 12.99
CA LEU A 232 3.47 18.80 13.07
C LEU A 232 3.77 20.03 12.20
N HIS A 233 4.61 20.94 12.70
CA HIS A 233 5.06 22.12 11.97
C HIS A 233 6.53 22.41 12.26
N LEU A 234 7.24 23.01 11.31
CA LEU A 234 8.63 23.43 11.52
C LEU A 234 8.68 24.52 12.59
N ALA A 235 9.67 24.42 13.48
CA ALA A 235 9.94 25.45 14.46
C ALA A 235 10.51 26.68 13.75
N ALA A 236 10.13 27.88 14.19
CA ALA A 236 10.79 29.07 13.71
C ALA A 236 12.29 29.01 14.04
N PRO A 237 13.19 29.37 13.12
CA PRO A 237 14.61 29.45 13.44
C PRO A 237 14.79 30.42 14.60
N ALA A 238 15.53 30.00 15.63
CA ALA A 238 15.88 30.90 16.74
C ALA A 238 16.64 32.10 16.15
N ALA A 239 16.06 33.29 16.31
CA ALA A 239 16.57 34.55 15.78
C ALA A 239 17.82 35.03 16.53
#